data_AF-A0A2V7QBG8-F1
#
_entry.id   AF-A0A2V7QBG8-F1
#
_cell.length_a   1.000
_cell.length_b   1.000
_cell.length_c   1.000
_cell.angle_alpha   90.00
_cell.angle_beta   90.00
_cell.angle_gamma   90.00
#
_symmetry.space_group_name_H-M   'P 1'
#
loop_
_entity.id
_entity.type
_entity.pdbx_description
1 polymer ?
#
loop_
_entity_poly.entity_id
_entity_poly.type
_entity_poly.pdbx_seq_one_letter_code
_entity_poly.pdbx_strand_id
1 'polypeptide(L)'
;MTPKRYWARLRADIDRPLRRGAWYHVKKLGPREALLDVSGEAVDVPRPLLDIISIPPHRWSVVPRPKNPARFPGVTEYAVCPNCRERVPLTERLASLRCRHCNEVFDVAWEEQYFQGV
;
A
#
# COMPACT_ATOMS: atom_id res chain seq x y z
N MET A 1 -20.19 -20.37 -2.26
CA MET A 1 -19.69 -19.28 -1.39
C MET A 1 -18.39 -18.76 -1.99
N THR A 2 -18.27 -17.47 -2.30
CA THR A 2 -16.99 -16.90 -2.78
C THR A 2 -15.97 -16.91 -1.64
N PRO A 3 -14.72 -17.38 -1.84
CA PRO A 3 -13.71 -17.34 -0.79
C PRO A 3 -13.45 -15.89 -0.37
N LYS A 4 -13.46 -15.62 0.95
CA LYS A 4 -13.13 -14.29 1.48
C LYS A 4 -11.68 -13.96 1.13
N ARG A 5 -11.51 -13.01 0.21
CA ARG A 5 -10.23 -12.41 -0.10
C ARG A 5 -9.94 -11.29 0.89
N TYR A 6 -8.70 -11.20 1.32
CA TYR A 6 -8.21 -10.09 2.14
C TYR A 6 -7.01 -9.45 1.47
N TRP A 7 -6.84 -8.16 1.72
CA TRP A 7 -5.68 -7.38 1.34
C TRP A 7 -5.06 -6.80 2.60
N ALA A 8 -3.74 -6.73 2.63
CA ALA A 8 -3.00 -6.12 3.73
C ALA A 8 -2.04 -5.04 3.22
N ARG A 9 -1.92 -3.95 3.98
CA ARG A 9 -0.96 -2.87 3.77
C ARG A 9 -0.15 -2.69 5.04
N LEU A 10 1.16 -2.58 4.88
CA LEU A 10 2.10 -2.38 5.98
C LEU A 10 1.82 -1.05 6.70
N ARG A 11 1.97 -0.97 8.03
CA ARG A 11 1.79 0.25 8.84
C ARG A 11 3.07 0.80 9.49
N ALA A 12 4.14 0.01 9.54
CA ALA A 12 5.42 0.37 10.15
C ALA A 12 6.59 -0.16 9.28
N ASP A 13 7.76 0.47 9.33
CA ASP A 13 8.93 -0.08 8.62
C ASP A 13 9.37 -1.41 9.26
N ILE A 14 9.59 -2.42 8.42
CA ILE A 14 10.18 -3.70 8.80
C ILE A 14 11.18 -4.14 7.73
N ASP A 15 12.15 -4.98 8.11
CA ASP A 15 13.11 -5.57 7.18
C ASP A 15 12.48 -6.73 6.40
N ARG A 16 11.55 -6.40 5.50
CA ARG A 16 10.84 -7.32 4.60
C ARG A 16 10.62 -6.65 3.24
N PRO A 17 10.46 -7.41 2.13
CA PRO A 17 10.36 -6.86 0.77
C PRO A 17 9.01 -6.17 0.44
N LEU A 18 8.33 -5.59 1.43
CA LEU A 18 7.08 -4.86 1.25
C LEU A 18 7.33 -3.38 0.95
N ARG A 19 6.58 -2.83 0.00
CA ARG A 19 6.56 -1.40 -0.31
C ARG A 19 5.57 -0.71 0.63
N ARG A 20 5.97 0.39 1.27
CA ARG A 20 5.02 1.30 1.92
C ARG A 20 3.97 1.77 0.93
N GLY A 21 2.73 1.90 1.39
CA GLY A 21 1.54 2.27 0.64
C GLY A 21 0.93 1.14 -0.20
N ALA A 22 1.65 0.05 -0.45
CA ALA A 22 1.16 -1.03 -1.30
C ALA A 22 0.24 -1.99 -0.53
N TRP A 23 -0.89 -2.33 -1.16
CA TRP A 23 -1.74 -3.43 -0.75
C TRP A 23 -1.25 -4.74 -1.37
N TYR A 24 -1.29 -5.81 -0.59
CA TYR A 24 -0.87 -7.16 -0.96
C TYR A 24 -1.99 -8.16 -0.68
N HIS A 25 -2.16 -9.17 -1.54
CA HIS A 25 -3.10 -10.25 -1.26
C HIS A 25 -2.65 -11.06 -0.05
N VAL A 26 -3.58 -11.38 0.84
CA VAL A 26 -3.32 -12.29 1.96
C VAL A 26 -3.56 -13.72 1.50
N LYS A 27 -2.49 -14.53 1.43
CA LYS A 27 -2.54 -15.97 1.15
C LYS A 27 -3.11 -16.76 2.34
N LYS A 28 -2.75 -16.35 3.57
CA LYS A 28 -3.23 -16.95 4.82
C LYS A 28 -3.32 -15.89 5.91
N LEU A 29 -4.46 -15.79 6.58
CA LEU A 29 -4.64 -14.90 7.73
C LEU A 29 -4.64 -15.72 9.03
N GLY A 30 -3.60 -15.55 9.85
CA GLY A 30 -3.49 -16.16 11.17
C GLY A 30 -3.91 -15.23 12.30
N PRO A 31 -3.88 -15.72 13.56
CA PRO A 31 -4.13 -14.89 14.73
C PRO A 31 -2.98 -13.90 15.01
N ARG A 32 -1.72 -14.32 14.81
CA ARG A 32 -0.51 -13.51 15.10
C ARG A 32 0.15 -12.89 13.88
N GLU A 33 -0.02 -13.50 12.71
CA GLU A 33 0.70 -13.18 11.48
C GLU A 33 -0.21 -13.35 10.25
N ALA A 34 0.18 -12.76 9.13
CA ALA A 34 -0.42 -13.03 7.82
C ALA A 34 0.68 -13.39 6.82
N LEU A 35 0.41 -14.36 5.95
CA LEU A 35 1.24 -14.65 4.78
C LEU A 35 0.74 -13.80 3.61
N LEU A 36 1.60 -12.93 3.09
CA LEU A 36 1.28 -11.97 2.03
C LEU A 36 1.92 -12.40 0.70
N ASP A 37 1.21 -12.20 -0.40
CA ASP A 37 1.71 -12.47 -1.75
C ASP A 37 2.57 -11.32 -2.26
N VAL A 38 3.90 -11.48 -2.17
CA VAL A 38 4.87 -10.51 -2.66
C VAL A 38 5.47 -11.02 -3.97
N SER A 39 4.73 -10.80 -5.07
CA SER A 39 5.15 -11.14 -6.43
C SER A 39 5.34 -12.65 -6.67
N GLY A 40 4.43 -13.48 -6.15
CA GLY A 40 4.50 -14.93 -6.22
C GLY A 40 4.99 -15.55 -4.91
N GLU A 41 5.88 -14.87 -4.19
CA GLU A 41 6.43 -15.33 -2.92
C GLU A 41 5.45 -15.18 -1.75
N ALA A 42 5.60 -16.01 -0.72
CA ALA A 42 4.83 -15.90 0.53
C ALA A 42 5.71 -15.27 1.61
N VAL A 43 5.34 -14.07 2.06
CA VAL A 43 6.08 -13.34 3.10
C VAL A 43 5.23 -13.26 4.35
N ASP A 44 5.71 -13.82 5.46
CA ASP A 44 5.10 -13.62 6.78
C ASP A 44 5.31 -12.18 7.25
N VAL A 45 4.26 -11.59 7.83
CA VAL A 45 4.31 -10.29 8.51
C VAL A 45 3.47 -10.36 9.79
N PRO A 46 3.97 -9.88 10.94
CA PRO A 46 3.19 -9.79 12.17
C PRO A 46 1.91 -8.99 11.95
N ARG A 47 0.76 -9.58 12.29
CA ARG A 47 -0.57 -9.01 12.07
C ARG A 47 -0.77 -7.62 12.70
N PRO A 48 -0.21 -7.27 13.87
CA PRO A 48 -0.31 -5.91 14.41
C PRO A 48 0.31 -4.81 13.54
N LEU A 49 1.18 -5.17 12.59
CA LEU A 49 1.86 -4.22 11.69
C LEU A 49 1.13 -4.01 10.36
N LEU A 50 -0.10 -4.51 10.24
CA LEU A 50 -0.89 -4.51 9.01
C LEU A 50 -2.24 -3.80 9.19
N ASP A 51 -2.59 -2.91 8.25
CA ASP A 51 -3.98 -2.65 7.91
C ASP A 51 -4.49 -3.87 7.14
N ILE A 52 -5.67 -4.40 7.45
CA ILE A 52 -6.27 -5.55 6.75
C ILE A 52 -7.72 -5.25 6.39
N ILE A 53 -8.06 -5.41 5.11
CA ILE A 53 -9.40 -5.18 4.56
C ILE A 53 -9.90 -6.42 3.82
N SER A 54 -11.22 -6.61 3.79
CA SER A 54 -11.90 -7.73 3.08
C SER A 54 -12.60 -7.31 1.78
N ILE A 55 -12.51 -6.03 1.42
CA ILE A 55 -12.92 -5.49 0.13
C ILE A 55 -11.66 -5.14 -0.68
N PRO A 56 -11.72 -5.15 -2.03
CA PRO A 56 -10.62 -4.66 -2.84
C PRO A 56 -10.24 -3.22 -2.45
N PRO A 57 -8.94 -2.91 -2.30
CA PRO A 57 -8.49 -1.55 -2.12
C PRO A 57 -8.84 -0.74 -3.37
N HIS A 58 -9.36 0.47 -3.16
CA HIS A 58 -9.90 1.33 -4.22
C HIS A 58 -9.52 2.81 -4.04
N ARG A 59 -8.58 3.11 -3.12
CA ARG A 59 -7.99 4.44 -2.96
C ARG A 59 -6.47 4.37 -3.03
N TRP A 60 -5.84 5.39 -3.59
CA TRP A 60 -4.38 5.55 -3.54
C TRP A 60 -3.93 5.82 -2.11
N SER A 61 -2.97 5.04 -1.63
CA SER A 61 -2.30 5.31 -0.36
C SER A 61 -1.35 6.50 -0.54
N VAL A 62 -1.60 7.61 0.16
CA VAL A 62 -0.63 8.73 0.27
C VAL A 62 0.46 8.31 1.25
N VAL A 63 1.73 8.42 0.84
CA VAL A 63 2.88 8.02 1.66
C VAL A 63 3.78 9.23 1.91
N PRO A 64 3.98 9.65 3.17
CA PRO A 64 4.97 10.68 3.50
C PRO A 64 6.39 10.17 3.22
N ARG A 65 7.28 11.05 2.77
CA ARG A 65 8.61 10.69 2.26
C ARG A 65 9.70 10.62 3.35
N PRO A 66 9.96 9.43 3.93
CA PRO A 66 11.34 8.92 4.04
C PRO A 66 11.48 7.54 3.34
N LYS A 67 12.64 6.91 3.15
CA LYS A 67 14.01 7.17 3.65
C LYS A 67 15.06 7.49 2.55
N ASN A 68 14.86 7.11 1.27
CA ASN A 68 15.82 7.40 0.18
C ASN A 68 15.30 8.50 -0.76
N PRO A 69 15.70 9.77 -0.59
CA PRO A 69 15.21 10.88 -1.39
C PRO A 69 15.67 10.85 -2.85
N ALA A 70 16.79 10.19 -3.19
CA ALA A 70 17.34 10.20 -4.55
C ALA A 70 16.39 9.58 -5.60
N ARG A 71 15.45 8.72 -5.20
CA ARG A 71 14.49 8.07 -6.10
C ARG A 71 13.30 8.97 -6.52
N PHE A 72 13.06 10.08 -5.82
CA PHE A 72 11.92 10.98 -6.04
C PHE A 72 12.30 12.46 -5.83
N PRO A 73 13.30 13.00 -6.56
CA PRO A 73 13.78 14.38 -6.36
C PRO A 73 12.63 15.40 -6.41
N GLY A 74 12.64 16.39 -5.50
CA GLY A 74 11.63 17.46 -5.43
C GLY A 74 10.27 17.12 -4.80
N VAL A 75 9.95 15.85 -4.51
CA VAL A 75 8.58 15.40 -4.19
C VAL A 75 8.39 15.08 -2.69
N THR A 76 7.52 15.80 -1.97
CA THR A 76 7.33 15.63 -0.51
C THR A 76 6.54 14.37 -0.10
N GLU A 77 5.66 13.89 -0.96
CA GLU A 77 4.75 12.76 -0.71
C GLU A 77 4.59 11.93 -2.00
N TYR A 78 4.32 10.63 -1.94
CA TYR A 78 4.02 9.84 -3.14
C TYR A 78 2.79 8.96 -2.94
N ALA A 79 2.04 8.74 -4.02
CA ALA A 79 0.87 7.88 -4.04
C ALA A 79 1.26 6.45 -4.45
N VAL A 80 0.56 5.45 -3.91
CA VAL A 80 0.66 4.05 -4.35
C VAL A 80 -0.67 3.53 -4.87
N CYS A 81 -0.66 2.99 -6.09
CA CYS A 81 -1.86 2.49 -6.74
C CYS A 81 -2.42 1.29 -5.97
N PRO A 82 -3.73 1.28 -5.62
CA PRO A 82 -4.31 0.18 -4.85
C PRO A 82 -4.31 -1.15 -5.61
N ASN A 83 -4.42 -1.11 -6.94
CA ASN A 83 -4.50 -2.29 -7.80
C ASN A 83 -3.12 -2.89 -8.10
N CYS A 84 -2.24 -2.16 -8.79
CA CYS A 84 -0.97 -2.70 -9.28
C CYS A 84 0.26 -2.38 -8.40
N ARG A 85 0.13 -1.48 -7.42
CA ARG A 85 1.20 -0.99 -6.51
C ARG A 85 2.24 -0.07 -7.17
N GLU A 86 1.92 0.49 -8.34
CA GLU A 86 2.72 1.54 -8.99
C GLU A 86 2.82 2.79 -8.11
N ARG A 87 3.96 3.49 -8.17
CA ARG A 87 4.23 4.71 -7.41
C ARG A 87 4.20 5.94 -8.30
N VAL A 88 3.43 6.94 -7.89
CA VAL A 88 3.34 8.23 -8.58
C VAL A 88 3.75 9.34 -7.61
N PRO A 89 4.68 10.23 -7.98
CA PRO A 89 5.00 11.40 -7.16
C PRO A 89 3.79 12.32 -7.04
N LEU A 90 3.52 12.86 -5.85
CA LEU A 90 2.46 13.82 -5.64
C LEU A 90 3.05 15.25 -5.67
N THR A 91 2.71 15.99 -6.73
CA THR A 91 3.04 17.42 -6.87
C THR A 91 1.87 18.32 -6.48
N GLU A 92 0.65 17.79 -6.51
CA GLU A 92 -0.61 18.51 -6.28
C GLU A 92 -1.59 17.63 -5.49
N ARG A 93 -2.50 18.25 -4.74
CA ARG A 93 -3.53 17.55 -3.96
C ARG A 93 -4.77 17.22 -4.81
N LEU A 94 -4.58 16.33 -5.79
CA LEU A 94 -5.63 15.85 -6.69
C LEU A 94 -6.56 14.86 -5.97
N ALA A 95 -7.88 15.01 -6.16
CA ALA A 95 -8.88 14.14 -5.53
C ALA A 95 -8.85 12.69 -6.06
N SER A 96 -8.49 12.49 -7.32
CA SER A 96 -8.33 11.16 -7.95
C SER A 96 -7.17 11.14 -8.94
N LEU A 97 -6.65 9.94 -9.22
CA LEU A 97 -5.50 9.72 -10.09
C LEU A 97 -5.70 8.51 -11.00
N ARG A 98 -5.35 8.65 -12.28
CA ARG A 98 -5.21 7.54 -13.23
C ARG A 98 -3.84 6.88 -13.09
N CYS A 99 -3.80 5.57 -12.91
CA CYS A 99 -2.55 4.83 -12.87
C CYS A 99 -1.98 4.62 -14.27
N ARG A 100 -0.74 5.03 -14.53
CA ARG A 100 -0.07 4.82 -15.83
C ARG A 100 0.25 3.35 -16.16
N HIS A 101 0.26 2.47 -15.16
CA HIS A 101 0.56 1.04 -15.34
C HIS A 101 -0.68 0.18 -15.58
N CYS A 102 -1.77 0.40 -14.81
CA CYS A 102 -3.00 -0.40 -14.95
C CYS A 102 -4.17 0.38 -15.57
N ASN A 103 -3.99 1.64 -15.96
CA ASN A 103 -4.98 2.55 -16.57
C ASN A 103 -6.26 2.86 -15.78
N GLU A 104 -6.55 2.12 -14.71
CA GLU A 104 -7.60 2.40 -13.73
C GLU A 104 -7.48 3.79 -13.07
N VAL A 105 -8.62 4.33 -12.64
CA VAL A 105 -8.74 5.59 -11.90
C VAL A 105 -9.28 5.29 -10.50
N PHE A 106 -8.66 5.90 -9.49
CA PHE A 106 -9.05 5.75 -8.09
C PHE A 106 -8.92 7.09 -7.36
N ASP A 107 -9.70 7.27 -6.29
CA ASP A 107 -9.59 8.42 -5.40
C ASP A 107 -8.29 8.38 -4.59
N VAL A 108 -7.81 9.53 -4.13
CA VAL A 108 -6.59 9.66 -3.32
C VAL A 108 -6.97 9.87 -1.86
N ALA A 109 -6.53 8.97 -0.98
CA ALA A 109 -6.89 8.98 0.43
C ALA A 109 -6.04 10.00 1.22
N TRP A 110 -6.27 11.29 1.00
CA TRP A 110 -5.60 12.39 1.72
C TRP A 110 -5.97 12.45 3.20
N GLU A 111 -7.13 11.91 3.55
CA GLU A 111 -7.68 11.79 4.90
C GLU A 111 -7.15 10.57 5.68
N GLU A 112 -6.49 9.61 5.02
CA GLU A 112 -5.85 8.49 5.71
C GLU A 112 -4.51 8.93 6.34
N GLN A 113 -4.42 8.88 7.67
CA GLN A 113 -3.19 9.13 8.44
C GLN A 113 -2.16 7.98 8.29
N TYR A 114 -1.73 7.73 7.06
CA TYR A 114 -0.81 6.64 6.73
C TYR A 114 0.64 7.00 7.06
N PHE A 115 1.30 6.20 7.91
CA PHE A 115 2.72 6.36 8.28
C PHE A 115 3.10 7.70 8.94
N GLN A 116 2.15 8.52 9.40
CA GLN A 116 2.41 9.83 10.02
C GLN A 116 2.72 9.78 11.53
N GLY A 117 3.33 8.70 12.03
CA GLY A 117 3.45 8.47 13.48
C GLY A 117 4.51 7.45 13.91
N VAL A 118 5.76 7.65 13.48
CA VAL A 118 7.00 7.08 14.07
C VAL A 118 8.13 8.11 14.00
#